data_AF-A0A1H9LVG5-F1
#
_entry.id   AF-A0A1H9LVG5-F1
#
_cell.length_a   1.000
_cell.length_b   1.000
_cell.length_c   1.000
_cell.angle_alpha   90.00
_cell.angle_beta   90.00
_cell.angle_gamma   90.00
#
_symmetry.space_group_name_H-M   'P 1'
#
loop_
_entity.id
_entity.type
_entity.pdbx_description
1 polymer ?
#
loop_
_entity_poly.entity_id
_entity_poly.type
_entity_poly.pdbx_seq_one_letter_code
_entity_poly.pdbx_strand_id
1 'polypeptide(L)'
;MLERPDIIAAIATPPGKGGVGIVRISGKNLAPIAKTLLGELPMPRYAQLTRFCDTRGEVIDEGIALYFPAPHSYTGEDVLELQGHGGPAIMNLLLGACLDCGARTAQPGEFTLRAFLNQKLDLVQAESVADIIEASTSQAARCAVRSLQGRFSKTIDRLVQSLISLRMLVEATLDFPEEEIEGLHNEAVNNQLNTIKTQLNGVLSSAHQGYLLQEGIRAVLVGEPNVGKSSLLNQLAEDDVAIVTEIPGTTRDSIQKTITLAGVPVHIIDTAGLRETSDIVERKGIERTQSAIKDADILIRLTDLSRDTSEKEDEALRAFFINKPHINVFNKIDLIDQVPKAETHENTVNVYLSAKTGAGVELLRELILHAAGWQTEQAGEGLFMARQRHLEALEHTQKHLNRACVHSENEAEWVLLAEELRLAQDALSSITGRFTADDLLGEIFSRFCIGK
;
A
#
# COMPACT_ATOMS: atom_id res chain seq x y z
N MET A 1 -1.29 -31.96 -28.97
CA MET A 1 -0.02 -31.62 -28.30
C MET A 1 -0.30 -31.69 -26.81
N LEU A 2 0.33 -32.61 -26.07
CA LEU A 2 0.23 -32.61 -24.61
C LEU A 2 0.80 -31.26 -24.13
N GLU A 3 -0.04 -30.45 -23.46
CA GLU A 3 0.41 -29.21 -22.82
C GLU A 3 1.60 -29.55 -21.93
N ARG A 4 2.75 -28.92 -22.18
CA ARG A 4 3.87 -29.00 -21.25
C ARG A 4 3.37 -28.47 -19.90
N PRO A 5 3.63 -29.17 -18.78
CA PRO A 5 3.21 -28.69 -17.48
C PRO A 5 3.86 -27.33 -17.23
N ASP A 6 3.03 -26.32 -16.93
CA ASP A 6 3.49 -24.96 -16.66
C ASP A 6 4.09 -24.86 -15.24
N ILE A 7 5.35 -25.26 -15.13
CA ILE A 7 6.13 -25.26 -13.88
C ILE A 7 6.99 -23.99 -13.85
N ILE A 8 6.93 -23.26 -12.75
CA ILE A 8 7.72 -22.04 -12.53
C ILE A 8 8.79 -22.24 -11.48
N ALA A 9 9.92 -21.57 -11.65
CA ALA A 9 11.01 -21.53 -10.69
C ALA A 9 11.57 -20.10 -10.54
N ALA A 10 11.98 -19.75 -9.33
CA ALA A 10 12.67 -18.49 -9.05
C ALA A 10 13.45 -18.55 -7.72
N ILE A 11 14.41 -17.64 -7.57
CA ILE A 11 15.09 -17.39 -6.29
C ILE A 11 14.13 -16.59 -5.41
N ALA A 12 13.75 -17.13 -4.24
CA ALA A 12 12.75 -16.54 -3.35
C ALA A 12 13.34 -15.64 -2.25
N THR A 13 14.67 -15.69 -2.06
CA THR A 13 15.42 -14.85 -1.11
C THR A 13 15.94 -13.58 -1.77
N PRO A 14 16.13 -12.48 -1.01
CA PRO A 14 16.71 -11.24 -1.55
C PRO A 14 18.07 -11.47 -2.24
N PRO A 15 18.38 -10.71 -3.30
CA PRO A 15 19.70 -10.79 -3.94
C PRO A 15 20.78 -10.31 -2.96
N GLY A 16 21.92 -10.99 -2.94
CA GLY A 16 23.03 -10.64 -2.07
C GLY A 16 23.82 -11.85 -1.60
N LYS A 17 24.57 -11.67 -0.53
CA LYS A 17 25.29 -12.74 0.16
C LYS A 17 24.56 -13.04 1.47
N GLY A 18 24.12 -14.28 1.63
CA GLY A 18 23.49 -14.75 2.86
C GLY A 18 23.98 -16.14 3.25
N GLY A 19 23.72 -16.54 4.50
CA GLY A 19 24.01 -17.91 4.95
C GLY A 19 23.16 -18.95 4.23
N VAL A 20 21.91 -18.60 3.88
CA VAL A 20 20.95 -19.47 3.19
C VAL A 20 20.31 -18.70 2.03
N GLY A 21 20.11 -19.39 0.91
CA GLY A 21 19.32 -18.93 -0.23
C GLY A 21 18.31 -20.00 -0.63
N ILE A 22 17.16 -19.56 -1.15
CA ILE A 22 16.04 -20.47 -1.47
C ILE A 22 15.70 -20.35 -2.95
N VAL A 23 15.70 -21.47 -3.67
CA VAL A 23 15.06 -21.60 -4.99
C VAL A 23 13.72 -22.31 -4.80
N ARG A 24 12.64 -21.65 -5.20
CA ARG A 24 11.27 -22.17 -5.09
C ARG A 24 10.77 -22.58 -6.47
N ILE A 25 10.11 -23.73 -6.53
CA ILE A 25 9.51 -24.32 -7.74
C ILE A 25 8.02 -24.57 -7.44
N SER A 26 7.11 -24.21 -8.35
CA SER A 26 5.66 -24.49 -8.25
C SER A 26 5.12 -25.03 -9.56
N GLY A 27 4.23 -26.02 -9.50
CA GLY A 27 3.51 -26.51 -10.67
C GLY A 27 2.84 -27.85 -10.41
N LYS A 28 2.35 -28.49 -11.48
CA LYS A 28 1.75 -29.83 -11.38
C LYS A 28 2.83 -30.91 -11.48
N ASN A 29 2.79 -31.88 -10.56
CA ASN A 29 3.63 -33.07 -10.55
C ASN A 29 5.14 -32.75 -10.57
N LEU A 30 5.68 -32.32 -9.42
CA LEU A 30 7.11 -32.01 -9.27
C LEU A 30 8.01 -33.24 -9.05
N ALA A 31 7.45 -34.45 -8.97
CA ALA A 31 8.20 -35.68 -8.75
C ALA A 31 9.34 -35.92 -9.78
N PRO A 32 9.17 -35.68 -11.09
CA PRO A 32 10.26 -35.83 -12.06
C PRO A 32 11.41 -34.86 -11.82
N ILE A 33 11.11 -33.59 -11.52
CA ILE A 33 12.14 -32.57 -11.25
C ILE A 33 12.87 -32.91 -9.95
N ALA A 34 12.15 -33.27 -8.88
CA ALA A 34 12.73 -33.68 -7.62
C ALA A 34 13.67 -34.89 -7.78
N LYS A 35 13.26 -35.89 -8.56
CA LYS A 35 14.09 -37.07 -8.82
C LYS A 35 15.38 -36.73 -9.55
N THR A 36 15.35 -35.81 -10.51
CA THR A 36 16.56 -35.37 -11.24
C THR A 36 17.49 -34.57 -10.34
N LEU A 37 16.95 -33.61 -9.58
CA LEU A 37 17.77 -32.69 -8.77
C LEU A 37 18.24 -33.30 -7.45
N LEU A 38 17.46 -34.21 -6.85
CA LEU A 38 17.65 -34.71 -5.48
C LEU A 38 17.81 -36.24 -5.41
N GLY A 39 17.55 -36.95 -6.51
CA GLY A 39 17.51 -38.43 -6.57
C GLY A 39 16.16 -39.05 -6.18
N GLU A 40 15.40 -38.39 -5.32
CA GLU A 40 14.07 -38.81 -4.88
C GLU A 40 13.16 -37.61 -4.56
N LEU A 41 11.85 -37.86 -4.43
CA LEU A 41 10.92 -36.84 -3.97
C LEU A 41 10.93 -36.80 -2.43
N PRO A 42 11.21 -35.65 -1.79
CA PRO A 42 11.23 -35.55 -0.35
C PRO A 42 9.87 -35.88 0.29
N MET A 43 9.91 -36.34 1.53
CA MET A 43 8.69 -36.55 2.33
C MET A 43 7.92 -35.22 2.49
N PRO A 44 6.60 -35.20 2.27
CA PRO A 44 5.79 -33.99 2.41
C PRO A 44 5.97 -33.28 3.75
N ARG A 45 6.42 -32.02 3.72
CA ARG A 45 6.61 -31.13 4.88
C ARG A 45 7.66 -31.59 5.90
N TYR A 46 8.62 -32.43 5.47
CA TYR A 46 9.80 -32.77 6.27
C TYR A 46 11.04 -32.14 5.66
N ALA A 47 11.87 -31.52 6.51
CA ALA A 47 13.19 -31.04 6.12
C ALA A 47 14.10 -32.22 5.83
N GLN A 48 14.56 -32.36 4.58
CA GLN A 48 15.47 -33.41 4.16
C GLN A 48 16.81 -32.80 3.76
N LEU A 49 17.88 -33.16 4.48
CA LEU A 49 19.25 -32.84 4.08
C LEU A 49 19.60 -33.72 2.86
N THR A 50 19.95 -33.09 1.75
CA THR A 50 20.29 -33.80 0.51
C THR A 50 21.26 -32.98 -0.36
N ARG A 51 21.85 -33.65 -1.34
CA ARG A 51 22.66 -33.01 -2.38
C ARG A 51 21.77 -32.52 -3.50
N PHE A 52 22.08 -31.34 -4.01
CA PHE A 52 21.45 -30.77 -5.20
C PHE A 52 22.36 -31.04 -6.39
N CYS A 53 21.83 -31.70 -7.41
CA CYS A 53 22.58 -32.08 -8.60
C CYS A 53 22.05 -31.36 -9.86
N ASP A 54 22.93 -31.15 -10.84
CA ASP A 54 22.53 -30.73 -12.18
C ASP A 54 21.96 -31.91 -13.00
N THR A 55 21.52 -31.65 -14.22
CA THR A 55 20.97 -32.69 -15.13
C THR A 55 22.01 -33.73 -15.57
N ARG A 56 23.29 -33.48 -15.35
CA ARG A 56 24.41 -34.42 -15.60
C ARG A 56 24.78 -35.23 -14.36
N GLY A 57 24.18 -34.94 -13.21
CA GLY A 57 24.47 -35.58 -11.93
C GLY A 57 25.67 -34.98 -11.19
N GLU A 58 26.18 -33.82 -11.62
CA GLU A 58 27.22 -33.09 -10.89
C GLU A 58 26.61 -32.38 -9.68
N VAL A 59 27.27 -32.49 -8.52
CA VAL A 59 26.80 -31.85 -7.29
C VAL A 59 27.02 -30.35 -7.39
N ILE A 60 25.95 -29.58 -7.29
CA ILE A 60 25.95 -28.11 -7.24
C ILE A 60 26.20 -27.64 -5.81
N ASP A 61 25.44 -28.19 -4.85
CA ASP A 61 25.46 -27.80 -3.45
C ASP A 61 24.87 -28.92 -2.55
N GLU A 62 24.96 -28.76 -1.24
CA GLU A 62 24.29 -29.59 -0.23
C GLU A 62 23.46 -28.71 0.70
N GLY A 63 22.19 -29.09 0.90
CA GLY A 63 21.25 -28.24 1.62
C GLY A 63 19.96 -28.97 2.01
N ILE A 64 18.94 -28.19 2.36
CA ILE A 64 17.64 -28.72 2.80
C ILE A 64 16.63 -28.62 1.65
N ALA A 65 15.99 -29.74 1.33
CA ALA A 65 14.83 -29.76 0.45
C ALA A 65 13.53 -29.85 1.26
N LEU A 66 12.50 -29.10 0.84
CA LEU A 66 11.15 -29.16 1.39
C LEU A 66 10.13 -29.36 0.26
N TYR A 67 9.28 -30.36 0.40
CA TYR A 67 8.19 -30.63 -0.54
C TYR A 67 6.82 -30.37 0.09
N PHE A 68 5.96 -29.61 -0.60
CA PHE A 68 4.59 -29.29 -0.20
C PHE A 68 3.64 -29.77 -1.30
N PRO A 69 2.92 -30.89 -1.12
CA PRO A 69 1.98 -31.38 -2.12
C PRO A 69 0.72 -30.51 -2.18
N ALA A 70 0.12 -30.41 -3.38
CA ALA A 70 -1.19 -29.82 -3.57
C ALA A 70 -2.27 -30.54 -2.72
N PRO A 71 -3.32 -29.85 -2.24
CA PRO A 71 -3.59 -28.40 -2.30
C PRO A 71 -2.96 -27.62 -1.12
N HIS A 72 -2.01 -28.24 -0.43
CA HIS A 72 -1.57 -27.89 0.91
C HIS A 72 -0.22 -27.15 0.90
N SER A 73 -0.06 -26.28 -0.09
CA SER A 73 1.09 -25.41 -0.33
C SER A 73 0.66 -23.94 -0.40
N TYR A 74 1.64 -23.04 -0.61
CA TYR A 74 1.41 -21.61 -0.80
C TYR A 74 0.58 -21.31 -2.05
N THR A 75 0.99 -21.84 -3.20
CA THR A 75 0.32 -21.61 -4.49
C THR A 75 -0.96 -22.44 -4.67
N GLY A 76 -1.18 -23.46 -3.83
CA GLY A 76 -2.23 -24.47 -4.03
C GLY A 76 -1.82 -25.60 -4.98
N GLU A 77 -0.66 -25.52 -5.62
CA GLU A 77 -0.07 -26.57 -6.45
C GLU A 77 0.99 -27.38 -5.68
N ASP A 78 1.71 -28.29 -6.33
CA ASP A 78 2.91 -28.85 -5.72
C ASP A 78 3.99 -27.76 -5.65
N VAL A 79 4.68 -27.65 -4.51
CA VAL A 79 5.80 -26.72 -4.30
C VAL A 79 7.01 -27.48 -3.79
N LEU A 80 8.18 -27.20 -4.38
CA LEU A 80 9.48 -27.70 -3.93
C LEU A 80 10.37 -26.50 -3.62
N GLU A 81 10.95 -26.46 -2.41
CA GLU A 81 11.94 -25.45 -2.01
C GLU A 81 13.31 -26.11 -1.82
N LEU A 82 14.32 -25.55 -2.47
CA LEU A 82 15.72 -25.93 -2.36
C LEU A 82 16.46 -24.85 -1.56
N GLN A 83 16.84 -25.16 -0.33
CA GLN A 83 17.51 -24.26 0.60
C GLN A 83 19.01 -24.60 0.65
N GLY A 84 19.81 -23.85 -0.11
CA GLY A 84 21.26 -24.03 -0.20
C GLY A 84 22.03 -22.84 0.37
N HIS A 85 23.34 -22.80 0.14
CA HIS A 85 24.19 -21.68 0.52
C HIS A 85 23.83 -20.42 -0.28
N GLY A 86 23.56 -19.31 0.40
CA GLY A 86 23.05 -18.05 -0.18
C GLY A 86 24.06 -17.23 -0.99
N GLY A 87 24.97 -17.89 -1.72
CA GLY A 87 25.88 -17.27 -2.66
C GLY A 87 25.23 -17.08 -4.04
N PRO A 88 25.37 -15.92 -4.70
CA PRO A 88 24.74 -15.67 -6.01
C PRO A 88 25.08 -16.71 -7.09
N ALA A 89 26.32 -17.23 -7.10
CA ALA A 89 26.73 -18.26 -8.05
C ALA A 89 25.96 -19.58 -7.84
N ILE A 90 25.84 -20.04 -6.58
CA ILE A 90 25.10 -21.25 -6.23
C ILE A 90 23.62 -21.10 -6.57
N MET A 91 23.01 -19.98 -6.20
CA MET A 91 21.59 -19.72 -6.49
C MET A 91 21.29 -19.72 -7.99
N ASN A 92 22.17 -19.14 -8.80
CA ASN A 92 22.01 -19.16 -10.27
C ASN A 92 22.20 -20.57 -10.85
N LEU A 93 23.12 -21.38 -10.32
CA LEU A 93 23.29 -22.77 -10.74
C LEU A 93 22.06 -23.62 -10.39
N LEU A 94 21.52 -23.50 -9.17
CA LEU A 94 20.30 -24.20 -8.77
C LEU A 94 19.10 -23.78 -9.62
N LEU A 95 18.91 -22.47 -9.85
CA LEU A 95 17.85 -21.99 -10.72
C LEU A 95 18.02 -22.53 -12.14
N GLY A 96 19.23 -22.46 -12.70
CA GLY A 96 19.56 -23.03 -14.02
C GLY A 96 19.20 -24.51 -14.12
N ALA A 97 19.57 -25.32 -13.11
CA ALA A 97 19.24 -26.74 -13.07
C ALA A 97 17.71 -26.99 -13.04
N CYS A 98 16.94 -26.14 -12.36
CA CYS A 98 15.48 -26.21 -12.38
C CYS A 98 14.92 -25.93 -13.79
N LEU A 99 15.47 -24.93 -14.49
CA LEU A 99 15.07 -24.57 -15.84
C LEU A 99 15.40 -25.68 -16.84
N ASP A 100 16.58 -26.29 -16.72
CA ASP A 100 17.00 -27.43 -17.54
C ASP A 100 16.10 -28.67 -17.33
N CYS A 101 15.48 -28.78 -16.14
CA CYS A 101 14.48 -29.81 -15.83
C CYS A 101 13.07 -29.50 -16.36
N GLY A 102 12.89 -28.40 -17.10
CA GLY A 102 11.64 -28.05 -17.76
C GLY A 102 10.79 -27.00 -17.02
N ALA A 103 11.30 -26.41 -15.93
CA ALA A 103 10.67 -25.21 -15.37
C ALA A 103 10.96 -23.99 -16.27
N ARG A 104 10.09 -22.98 -16.20
CA ARG A 104 10.38 -21.64 -16.71
C ARG A 104 10.62 -20.67 -15.56
N THR A 105 11.25 -19.54 -15.84
CA THR A 105 11.38 -18.48 -14.85
C THR A 105 9.99 -17.93 -14.48
N ALA A 106 9.73 -17.79 -13.19
CA ALA A 106 8.50 -17.16 -12.71
C ALA A 106 8.47 -15.67 -13.09
N GLN A 107 7.28 -15.17 -13.44
CA GLN A 107 7.05 -13.74 -13.58
C GLN A 107 6.97 -13.05 -12.20
N PRO A 108 7.11 -11.71 -12.13
CA PRO A 108 6.85 -10.94 -10.92
C PRO A 108 5.48 -11.28 -10.31
N GLY A 109 5.44 -11.60 -9.01
CA GLY A 109 4.19 -11.91 -8.29
C GLY A 109 3.48 -13.21 -8.67
N GLU A 110 4.07 -14.03 -9.54
CA GLU A 110 3.37 -15.18 -10.12
C GLU A 110 3.01 -16.26 -9.09
N PHE A 111 3.80 -16.47 -8.03
CA PHE A 111 3.42 -17.48 -7.02
C PHE A 111 2.19 -17.00 -6.23
N THR A 112 2.12 -15.71 -5.87
CA THR A 112 0.97 -15.09 -5.21
C THR A 112 -0.25 -15.08 -6.13
N LEU A 113 -0.07 -14.79 -7.42
CA LEU A 113 -1.13 -14.85 -8.43
C LEU A 113 -1.72 -16.26 -8.51
N ARG A 114 -0.88 -17.31 -8.54
CA ARG A 114 -1.36 -18.71 -8.52
C ARG A 114 -2.10 -19.04 -7.23
N ALA A 115 -1.63 -18.54 -6.09
CA ALA A 115 -2.33 -18.69 -4.82
C ALA A 115 -3.75 -18.07 -4.87
N PHE A 116 -3.88 -16.88 -5.46
CA PHE A 116 -5.18 -16.23 -5.70
C PHE A 116 -6.08 -17.04 -6.64
N LEU A 117 -5.56 -17.43 -7.82
CA LEU A 117 -6.32 -18.22 -8.80
C LEU A 117 -6.79 -19.58 -8.26
N ASN A 118 -5.99 -20.19 -7.38
CA ASN A 118 -6.32 -21.43 -6.67
C ASN A 118 -7.11 -21.20 -5.38
N GLN A 119 -7.67 -20.00 -5.17
CA GLN A 119 -8.54 -19.64 -4.04
C GLN A 119 -7.89 -19.86 -2.66
N LYS A 120 -6.56 -19.79 -2.59
CA LYS A 120 -5.81 -19.84 -1.32
C LYS A 120 -5.85 -18.51 -0.60
N LEU A 121 -5.96 -17.42 -1.35
CA LEU A 121 -6.00 -16.03 -0.92
C LEU A 121 -7.06 -15.30 -1.75
N ASP A 122 -7.73 -14.31 -1.16
CA ASP A 122 -8.47 -13.31 -1.94
C ASP A 122 -7.52 -12.20 -2.44
N LEU A 123 -8.03 -11.24 -3.22
CA LEU A 123 -7.21 -10.19 -3.83
C LEU A 123 -6.57 -9.26 -2.79
N VAL A 124 -7.29 -8.95 -1.71
CA VAL A 124 -6.79 -8.10 -0.61
C VAL A 124 -5.65 -8.81 0.13
N GLN A 125 -5.80 -10.10 0.38
CA GLN A 125 -4.77 -10.91 1.03
C GLN A 125 -3.53 -11.05 0.14
N ALA A 126 -3.71 -11.21 -1.17
CA ALA A 126 -2.60 -11.22 -2.13
C ALA A 126 -1.82 -9.89 -2.09
N GLU A 127 -2.51 -8.75 -2.13
CA GLU A 127 -1.90 -7.42 -1.98
C GLU A 127 -1.16 -7.26 -0.66
N SER A 128 -1.74 -7.78 0.43
CA SER A 128 -1.14 -7.71 1.77
C SER A 128 0.20 -8.47 1.86
N VAL A 129 0.46 -9.43 0.97
CA VAL A 129 1.77 -10.09 0.92
C VAL A 129 2.86 -9.09 0.56
N ALA A 130 2.64 -8.24 -0.45
CA ALA A 130 3.57 -7.16 -0.81
C ALA A 130 3.72 -6.17 0.35
N ASP A 131 2.60 -5.77 0.95
CA ASP A 131 2.58 -4.78 2.02
C ASP A 131 3.44 -5.20 3.23
N ILE A 132 3.43 -6.49 3.60
CA ILE A 132 4.27 -7.02 4.69
C ILE A 132 5.76 -6.89 4.38
N ILE A 133 6.14 -7.08 3.12
CA ILE A 133 7.54 -7.09 2.68
C ILE A 133 8.08 -5.67 2.60
N GLU A 134 7.25 -4.72 2.17
CA GLU A 134 7.60 -3.32 1.98
C GLU A 134 7.47 -2.49 3.25
N ALA A 135 6.72 -2.96 4.26
CA ALA A 135 6.48 -2.25 5.50
C ALA A 135 7.78 -1.78 6.17
N SER A 136 7.95 -0.46 6.25
CA SER A 136 9.09 0.21 6.88
C SER A 136 8.87 0.47 8.38
N THR A 137 7.63 0.43 8.85
CA THR A 137 7.28 0.67 10.26
C THR A 137 6.62 -0.56 10.88
N SER A 138 6.81 -0.73 12.20
CA SER A 138 6.21 -1.86 12.93
C SER A 138 4.68 -1.84 12.89
N GLN A 139 4.08 -0.65 12.81
CA GLN A 139 2.64 -0.47 12.71
C GLN A 139 2.12 -0.87 11.32
N ALA A 140 2.78 -0.45 10.25
CA ALA A 140 2.45 -0.89 8.89
C ALA A 140 2.54 -2.42 8.76
N ALA A 141 3.62 -3.03 9.28
CA ALA A 141 3.80 -4.49 9.25
C ALA A 141 2.67 -5.23 10.01
N ARG A 142 2.29 -4.75 11.20
CA ARG A 142 1.17 -5.33 11.96
C ARG A 142 -0.16 -5.20 11.24
N CYS A 143 -0.42 -4.06 10.59
CA CYS A 143 -1.63 -3.85 9.80
C CYS A 143 -1.66 -4.78 8.58
N ALA A 144 -0.54 -4.93 7.88
CA ALA A 144 -0.41 -5.80 6.72
C ALA A 144 -0.64 -7.28 7.10
N VAL A 145 -0.12 -7.74 8.24
CA VAL A 145 -0.41 -9.07 8.79
C VAL A 145 -1.91 -9.26 9.08
N ARG A 146 -2.59 -8.26 9.64
CA ARG A 146 -4.04 -8.33 9.90
C ARG A 146 -4.86 -8.42 8.61
N SER A 147 -4.50 -7.66 7.58
CA SER A 147 -5.12 -7.76 6.26
C SER A 147 -4.86 -9.12 5.61
N LEU A 148 -3.64 -9.66 5.71
CA LEU A 148 -3.31 -11.01 5.24
C LEU A 148 -4.11 -12.10 5.96
N GLN A 149 -4.41 -11.93 7.26
CA GLN A 149 -5.31 -12.81 8.02
C GLN A 149 -6.79 -12.72 7.57
N GLY A 150 -7.10 -11.90 6.58
CA GLY A 150 -8.44 -11.72 6.00
C GLY A 150 -9.36 -10.86 6.85
N ARG A 151 -8.85 -10.05 7.79
CA ARG A 151 -9.71 -9.18 8.62
C ARG A 151 -10.41 -8.12 7.80
N PHE A 152 -9.72 -7.50 6.85
CA PHE A 152 -10.32 -6.51 5.97
C PHE A 152 -11.37 -7.15 5.06
N SER A 153 -11.03 -8.25 4.40
CA SER A 153 -11.96 -9.02 3.57
C SER A 153 -13.24 -9.42 4.30
N LYS A 154 -13.13 -9.94 5.54
CA LYS A 154 -14.31 -10.28 6.37
C LYS A 154 -15.18 -9.06 6.70
N THR A 155 -14.58 -7.89 6.84
CA THR A 155 -15.31 -6.65 7.12
C THR A 155 -16.07 -6.18 5.88
N ILE A 156 -15.43 -6.24 4.71
CA ILE A 156 -16.06 -5.97 3.41
C ILE A 156 -17.17 -6.99 3.11
N ASP A 157 -16.90 -8.28 3.27
CA ASP A 157 -17.89 -9.34 3.06
C ASP A 157 -19.13 -9.14 3.94
N ARG A 158 -18.97 -8.70 5.19
CA ARG A 158 -20.11 -8.39 6.08
C ARG A 158 -20.98 -7.27 5.51
N LEU A 159 -20.36 -6.17 5.05
CA LEU A 159 -21.07 -5.06 4.41
C LEU A 159 -21.77 -5.52 3.12
N VAL A 160 -21.11 -6.34 2.31
CA VAL A 160 -21.72 -6.95 1.10
C VAL A 160 -22.94 -7.79 1.47
N GLN A 161 -22.88 -8.62 2.51
CA GLN A 161 -24.03 -9.40 2.97
C GLN A 161 -25.18 -8.51 3.49
N SER A 162 -24.87 -7.41 4.16
CA SER A 162 -25.89 -6.43 4.57
C SER A 162 -26.54 -5.76 3.36
N LEU A 163 -25.78 -5.42 2.31
CA LEU A 163 -26.34 -4.88 1.06
C LEU A 163 -27.23 -5.91 0.35
N ILE A 164 -26.80 -7.17 0.26
CA ILE A 164 -27.60 -8.25 -0.33
C ILE A 164 -28.93 -8.39 0.43
N SER A 165 -28.89 -8.37 1.76
CA SER A 165 -30.09 -8.48 2.59
C SER A 165 -31.06 -7.32 2.38
N LEU A 166 -30.54 -6.09 2.29
CA LEU A 166 -31.34 -4.91 1.99
C LEU A 166 -31.92 -4.95 0.58
N ARG A 167 -31.15 -5.39 -0.41
CA ARG A 167 -31.63 -5.57 -1.79
C ARG A 167 -32.76 -6.57 -1.88
N MET A 168 -32.63 -7.71 -1.20
CA MET A 168 -33.70 -8.72 -1.15
C MET A 168 -35.00 -8.14 -0.57
N LEU A 169 -34.90 -7.27 0.45
CA LEU A 169 -36.05 -6.59 1.03
C LEU A 169 -36.72 -5.64 0.02
N VAL A 170 -35.93 -4.80 -0.65
CA VAL A 170 -36.43 -3.86 -1.67
C VAL A 170 -37.03 -4.58 -2.87
N GLU A 171 -36.37 -5.62 -3.37
CA GLU A 171 -36.84 -6.45 -4.50
C GLU A 171 -38.17 -7.15 -4.16
N ALA A 172 -38.30 -7.70 -2.94
CA ALA A 172 -39.56 -8.31 -2.50
C ALA A 172 -40.72 -7.31 -2.48
N THR A 173 -40.49 -6.07 -2.03
CA THR A 173 -41.54 -5.04 -2.03
C THR A 173 -41.89 -4.57 -3.45
N LEU A 174 -40.93 -4.53 -4.37
CA LEU A 174 -41.18 -4.19 -5.78
C LEU A 174 -41.97 -5.28 -6.51
N ASP A 175 -41.68 -6.55 -6.23
CA ASP A 175 -42.33 -7.69 -6.90
C ASP A 175 -43.75 -7.98 -6.38
N PHE A 176 -44.05 -7.62 -5.13
CA PHE A 176 -45.33 -7.92 -4.46
C PHE A 176 -45.97 -6.69 -3.77
N PRO A 177 -46.40 -5.66 -4.54
CA PRO A 177 -46.95 -4.42 -3.98
C PRO A 177 -48.34 -4.55 -3.33
N GLU A 178 -49.04 -5.68 -3.50
CA GLU A 178 -50.42 -5.88 -3.02
C GLU A 178 -50.52 -6.46 -1.59
N GLU A 179 -49.39 -6.77 -0.92
CA GLU A 179 -49.38 -7.27 0.46
C GLU A 179 -49.40 -6.09 1.47
N GLU A 180 -50.50 -5.94 2.24
CA GLU A 180 -50.85 -4.83 3.16
C GLU A 180 -49.89 -4.59 4.35
N ILE A 181 -48.59 -4.42 4.13
CA ILE A 181 -47.59 -4.10 5.17
C ILE A 181 -46.72 -2.88 4.77
N GLU A 182 -47.25 -1.93 3.99
CA GLU A 182 -46.51 -0.82 3.38
C GLU A 182 -45.66 0.02 4.39
N GLY A 183 -46.18 0.33 5.58
CA GLY A 183 -45.49 1.21 6.55
C GLY A 183 -44.29 0.61 7.29
N LEU A 184 -44.27 -0.71 7.53
CA LEU A 184 -43.16 -1.37 8.25
C LEU A 184 -41.94 -1.60 7.34
N HIS A 185 -42.15 -1.70 6.02
CA HIS A 185 -41.09 -1.92 5.05
C HIS A 185 -40.21 -0.67 4.87
N ASN A 186 -40.82 0.52 4.79
CA ASN A 186 -40.07 1.78 4.61
C ASN A 186 -39.14 2.10 5.78
N GLU A 187 -39.65 1.98 7.01
CA GLU A 187 -38.82 2.17 8.21
C GLU A 187 -37.70 1.13 8.29
N ALA A 188 -37.98 -0.13 7.95
CA ALA A 188 -36.97 -1.19 7.95
C ALA A 188 -35.87 -0.92 6.91
N VAL A 189 -36.22 -0.53 5.68
CA VAL A 189 -35.28 -0.17 4.61
C VAL A 189 -34.40 1.00 5.05
N ASN A 190 -35.00 2.09 5.53
CA ASN A 190 -34.26 3.28 5.96
C ASN A 190 -33.33 2.99 7.15
N ASN A 191 -33.76 2.19 8.13
CA ASN A 191 -32.94 1.80 9.27
C ASN A 191 -31.75 0.93 8.84
N GLN A 192 -31.96 -0.04 7.95
CA GLN A 192 -30.86 -0.86 7.40
C GLN A 192 -29.89 -0.03 6.57
N LEU A 193 -30.39 0.88 5.73
CA LEU A 193 -29.58 1.76 4.91
C LEU A 193 -28.68 2.67 5.76
N ASN A 194 -29.23 3.29 6.80
CA ASN A 194 -28.46 4.11 7.75
C ASN A 194 -27.42 3.29 8.54
N THR A 195 -27.76 2.04 8.89
CA THR A 195 -26.82 1.12 9.54
C THR A 195 -25.64 0.80 8.64
N ILE A 196 -25.89 0.45 7.37
CA ILE A 196 -24.85 0.15 6.38
C ILE A 196 -23.98 1.39 6.14
N LYS A 197 -24.57 2.58 6.00
CA LYS A 197 -23.82 3.83 5.83
C LYS A 197 -22.91 4.13 7.01
N THR A 198 -23.39 3.92 8.24
CA THR A 198 -22.59 4.10 9.46
C THR A 198 -21.41 3.13 9.50
N GLN A 199 -21.66 1.85 9.18
CA GLN A 199 -20.60 0.83 9.09
C GLN A 199 -19.58 1.18 8.00
N LEU A 200 -20.04 1.59 6.81
CA LEU A 200 -19.18 1.99 5.70
C LEU A 200 -18.30 3.18 6.08
N ASN A 201 -18.84 4.20 6.76
CA ASN A 201 -18.07 5.35 7.20
C ASN A 201 -16.94 4.95 8.18
N GLY A 202 -17.21 4.01 9.09
CA GLY A 202 -16.19 3.46 9.98
C GLY A 202 -15.07 2.72 9.22
N VAL A 203 -15.45 1.93 8.20
CA VAL A 203 -14.51 1.24 7.31
C VAL A 203 -13.70 2.23 6.49
N LEU A 204 -14.32 3.26 5.91
CA LEU A 204 -13.65 4.30 5.13
C LEU A 204 -12.64 5.09 5.96
N SER A 205 -13.01 5.49 7.18
CA SER A 205 -12.09 6.15 8.12
C SER A 205 -10.88 5.27 8.42
N SER A 206 -11.12 3.99 8.72
CA SER A 206 -10.05 3.02 9.01
C SER A 206 -9.16 2.75 7.79
N ALA A 207 -9.76 2.66 6.60
CA ALA A 207 -9.06 2.48 5.33
C ALA A 207 -8.16 3.69 5.01
N HIS A 208 -8.63 4.91 5.26
CA HIS A 208 -7.82 6.12 5.06
C HIS A 208 -6.58 6.12 5.96
N GLN A 209 -6.72 5.75 7.23
CA GLN A 209 -5.56 5.59 8.12
C GLN A 209 -4.61 4.48 7.63
N GLY A 210 -5.17 3.35 7.17
CA GLY A 210 -4.41 2.25 6.57
C GLY A 210 -3.63 2.66 5.33
N TYR A 211 -4.22 3.50 4.48
CA TYR A 211 -3.60 4.05 3.28
C TYR A 211 -2.42 4.96 3.62
N LEU A 212 -2.56 5.84 4.61
CA LEU A 212 -1.47 6.69 5.09
C LEU A 212 -0.29 5.88 5.65
N LEU A 213 -0.57 4.76 6.34
CA LEU A 213 0.48 3.84 6.81
C LEU A 213 1.20 3.12 5.67
N GLN A 214 0.52 2.92 4.54
CA GLN A 214 1.04 2.21 3.37
C GLN A 214 1.85 3.11 2.46
N GLU A 215 1.22 4.15 1.93
CA GLU A 215 1.80 5.06 0.93
C GLU A 215 2.63 6.17 1.57
N GLY A 216 2.44 6.41 2.87
CA GLY A 216 3.03 7.53 3.58
C GLY A 216 2.41 8.88 3.19
N ILE A 217 2.94 9.93 3.80
CA ILE A 217 2.57 11.32 3.52
C ILE A 217 3.64 11.94 2.63
N ARG A 218 3.26 12.49 1.47
CA ARG A 218 4.16 13.22 0.59
C ARG A 218 4.21 14.69 0.98
N ALA A 219 5.29 15.08 1.64
CA ALA A 219 5.53 16.44 2.09
C ALA A 219 6.58 17.12 1.19
N VAL A 220 6.25 18.28 0.64
CA VAL A 220 7.23 19.07 -0.14
C VAL A 220 7.73 20.24 0.70
N LEU A 221 9.04 20.30 0.91
CA LEU A 221 9.68 21.37 1.66
C LEU A 221 10.15 22.49 0.72
N VAL A 222 9.56 23.67 0.86
CA VAL A 222 9.80 24.86 0.03
C VAL A 222 10.42 25.96 0.88
N GLY A 223 11.42 26.68 0.35
CA GLY A 223 11.98 27.86 1.01
C GLY A 223 13.25 28.35 0.32
N GLU A 224 13.71 29.55 0.68
CA GLU A 224 14.95 30.14 0.12
C GLU A 224 16.22 29.34 0.49
N PRO A 225 17.36 29.59 -0.17
CA PRO A 225 18.65 29.11 0.30
C PRO A 225 18.96 29.60 1.72
N ASN A 226 19.57 28.74 2.53
CA ASN A 226 20.02 29.05 3.91
C ASN A 226 18.92 29.41 4.93
N VAL A 227 17.64 29.16 4.61
CA VAL A 227 16.52 29.28 5.57
C VAL A 227 16.52 28.18 6.63
N GLY A 228 17.34 27.14 6.47
CA GLY A 228 17.48 26.03 7.43
C GLY A 228 16.75 24.74 7.07
N LYS A 229 16.42 24.52 5.78
CA LYS A 229 15.76 23.29 5.30
C LYS A 229 16.50 22.01 5.71
N SER A 230 17.79 21.92 5.43
CA SER A 230 18.60 20.73 5.77
C SER A 230 18.70 20.51 7.28
N SER A 231 18.80 21.58 8.07
CA SER A 231 18.78 21.49 9.54
C SER A 231 17.44 20.95 10.05
N LEU A 232 16.33 21.43 9.51
CA LEU A 232 15.00 20.94 9.89
C LEU A 232 14.81 19.47 9.51
N LEU A 233 15.25 19.08 8.31
CA LEU A 233 15.20 17.68 7.86
C LEU A 233 15.96 16.75 8.79
N ASN A 234 17.14 17.17 9.26
CA ASN A 234 17.92 16.38 10.21
C ASN A 234 17.20 16.28 11.55
N GLN A 235 16.67 17.40 12.06
CA GLN A 235 15.91 17.40 13.32
C GLN A 235 14.67 16.51 13.25
N LEU A 236 13.95 16.53 12.12
CA LEU A 236 12.82 15.64 11.90
C LEU A 236 13.23 14.16 11.80
N ALA A 237 14.41 13.88 11.26
CA ALA A 237 14.94 12.52 11.13
C ALA A 237 15.52 11.94 12.44
N GLU A 238 15.95 12.78 13.38
CA GLU A 238 16.69 12.37 14.58
C GLU A 238 15.86 11.58 15.61
N ASP A 239 14.53 11.69 15.62
CA ASP A 239 13.70 11.07 16.68
C ASP A 239 13.06 9.70 16.35
N ASP A 240 13.04 9.25 15.08
CA ASP A 240 12.40 7.96 14.71
C ASP A 240 12.96 7.40 13.39
N VAL A 241 14.22 6.96 13.41
CA VAL A 241 14.86 6.32 12.24
C VAL A 241 14.31 4.90 12.05
N ALA A 242 13.29 4.75 11.21
CA ALA A 242 13.11 3.55 10.43
C ALA A 242 14.15 3.58 9.30
N ILE A 243 15.21 2.78 9.45
CA ILE A 243 16.27 2.44 8.48
C ILE A 243 16.14 3.18 7.13
N VAL A 244 17.05 4.13 6.91
CA VAL A 244 17.29 4.73 5.59
C VAL A 244 17.67 3.60 4.63
N THR A 245 16.75 3.20 3.76
CA THR A 245 17.10 2.39 2.60
C THR A 245 17.38 3.34 1.44
N GLU A 246 18.65 3.42 1.05
CA GLU A 246 18.99 3.73 -0.34
C GLU A 246 18.41 2.57 -1.15
N ILE A 247 17.30 2.77 -1.88
CA ILE A 247 16.81 1.77 -2.82
C ILE A 247 17.83 1.74 -3.98
N PRO A 248 18.68 0.69 -4.12
CA PRO A 248 19.68 0.66 -5.17
C PRO A 248 18.95 0.35 -6.48
N GLY A 249 18.79 1.35 -7.34
CA GLY A 249 18.13 1.17 -8.64
C GLY A 249 17.43 2.39 -9.23
N THR A 250 17.15 3.43 -8.44
CA THR A 250 16.55 4.69 -8.93
C THR A 250 17.60 5.79 -9.06
N THR A 251 18.62 5.56 -9.90
CA THR A 251 19.51 6.65 -10.32
C THR A 251 18.77 7.57 -11.27
N ARG A 252 17.92 8.49 -10.75
CA ARG A 252 17.40 9.69 -11.46
C ARG A 252 16.41 10.57 -10.68
N ASP A 253 15.99 10.15 -9.49
CA ASP A 253 14.92 10.81 -8.75
C ASP A 253 15.46 11.71 -7.63
N SER A 254 14.71 12.78 -7.34
CA SER A 254 14.98 13.77 -6.30
C SER A 254 15.42 13.12 -4.99
N ILE A 255 16.30 13.79 -4.23
CA ILE A 255 16.71 13.38 -2.87
C ILE A 255 15.47 13.37 -1.98
N GLN A 256 14.73 12.25 -1.99
CA GLN A 256 13.57 11.98 -1.16
C GLN A 256 14.08 11.36 0.14
N LYS A 257 13.83 12.03 1.26
CA LYS A 257 14.12 11.48 2.59
C LYS A 257 12.82 10.96 3.18
N THR A 258 12.82 9.70 3.58
CA THR A 258 11.70 9.12 4.32
C THR A 258 12.01 9.19 5.80
N ILE A 259 11.13 9.84 6.58
CA ILE A 259 11.15 9.82 8.04
C ILE A 259 9.91 9.09 8.54
N THR A 260 9.87 8.73 9.82
CA THR A 260 8.66 8.19 10.46
C THR A 260 8.13 9.20 11.45
N LEU A 261 6.83 9.54 11.39
CA LEU A 261 6.13 10.35 12.38
C LEU A 261 5.00 9.52 12.98
N ALA A 262 5.03 9.22 14.28
CA ALA A 262 4.02 8.41 14.97
C ALA A 262 3.68 7.08 14.26
N GLY A 263 4.68 6.43 13.64
CA GLY A 263 4.51 5.19 12.88
C GLY A 263 4.09 5.35 11.42
N VAL A 264 3.80 6.58 10.96
CA VAL A 264 3.44 6.91 9.58
C VAL A 264 4.69 7.31 8.79
N PRO A 265 4.97 6.69 7.63
CA PRO A 265 6.04 7.14 6.74
C PRO A 265 5.74 8.55 6.21
N VAL A 266 6.72 9.45 6.25
CA VAL A 266 6.63 10.78 5.64
C VAL A 266 7.77 10.94 4.65
N HIS A 267 7.41 11.05 3.38
CA HIS A 267 8.31 11.25 2.27
C HIS A 267 8.53 12.74 2.05
N ILE A 268 9.66 13.24 2.53
CA ILE A 268 10.01 14.65 2.39
C ILE A 268 10.84 14.85 1.12
N ILE A 269 10.31 15.69 0.23
CA ILE A 269 10.95 16.11 -1.02
C ILE A 269 11.55 17.50 -0.79
N ASP A 270 12.87 17.61 -0.79
CA ASP A 270 13.56 18.90 -0.64
C ASP A 270 13.66 19.62 -2.00
N THR A 271 13.00 20.78 -2.10
CA THR A 271 13.06 21.60 -3.32
C THR A 271 14.38 22.33 -3.51
N ALA A 272 15.26 22.42 -2.48
CA ALA A 272 16.63 22.94 -2.69
C ALA A 272 17.45 22.03 -3.60
N GLY A 273 17.22 20.71 -3.59
CA GLY A 273 17.85 19.77 -4.53
C GLY A 273 17.27 19.80 -5.95
N LEU A 274 16.19 20.55 -6.19
CA LEU A 274 15.53 20.68 -7.50
C LEU A 274 16.04 21.87 -8.32
N ARG A 275 16.92 22.70 -7.74
CA ARG A 275 17.64 23.77 -8.44
C ARG A 275 19.11 23.75 -8.05
N GLU A 276 19.92 23.16 -8.92
CA GLU A 276 21.34 23.50 -9.10
C GLU A 276 21.87 22.75 -10.32
N THR A 277 21.84 23.39 -11.50
CA THR A 277 22.90 23.30 -12.53
C THR A 277 22.53 24.22 -13.70
N SER A 278 23.53 24.96 -14.19
CA SER A 278 23.44 25.89 -15.32
C SER A 278 23.28 25.14 -16.65
N ASP A 279 22.32 25.57 -17.47
CA ASP A 279 21.94 25.10 -18.82
C ASP A 279 21.09 23.82 -18.94
N ILE A 280 19.96 23.92 -19.68
CA ILE A 280 18.96 22.88 -20.06
C ILE A 280 18.23 22.19 -18.88
N VAL A 281 18.88 22.10 -17.71
CA VAL A 281 18.38 21.53 -16.46
C VAL A 281 17.33 22.44 -15.80
N GLU A 282 17.37 23.74 -16.04
CA GLU A 282 16.51 24.75 -15.40
C GLU A 282 15.02 24.56 -15.72
N ARG A 283 14.67 24.24 -16.97
CA ARG A 283 13.28 23.96 -17.37
C ARG A 283 12.77 22.65 -16.75
N LYS A 284 13.60 21.60 -16.74
CA LYS A 284 13.28 20.33 -16.08
C LYS A 284 13.18 20.48 -14.56
N GLY A 285 13.98 21.35 -13.94
CA GLY A 285 13.92 21.65 -12.50
C GLY A 285 12.63 22.34 -12.09
N ILE A 286 12.14 23.29 -12.91
CA ILE A 286 10.83 23.94 -12.71
C ILE A 286 9.69 22.94 -12.93
N GLU A 287 9.68 22.18 -14.04
CA GLU A 287 8.67 21.15 -14.31
C GLU A 287 8.64 20.08 -13.21
N ARG A 288 9.80 19.68 -12.68
CA ARG A 288 9.92 18.74 -11.54
C ARG A 288 9.39 19.31 -10.24
N THR A 289 9.69 20.57 -9.93
CA THR A 289 9.16 21.24 -8.74
C THR A 289 7.64 21.37 -8.84
N GLN A 290 7.12 21.70 -10.01
CA GLN A 290 5.68 21.77 -10.27
C GLN A 290 5.01 20.40 -10.14
N SER A 291 5.63 19.32 -10.65
CA SER A 291 5.11 17.96 -10.48
C SER A 291 5.11 17.54 -9.02
N ALA A 292 6.23 17.73 -8.30
CA ALA A 292 6.31 17.39 -6.88
C ALA A 292 5.26 18.15 -6.05
N ILE A 293 5.09 19.46 -6.31
CA ILE A 293 4.04 20.26 -5.67
C ILE A 293 2.65 19.74 -6.02
N LYS A 294 2.40 19.35 -7.28
CA LYS A 294 1.11 18.80 -7.73
C LYS A 294 0.77 17.47 -7.07
N ASP A 295 1.78 16.63 -6.84
CA ASP A 295 1.61 15.29 -6.26
C ASP A 295 1.76 15.27 -4.74
N ALA A 296 2.03 16.43 -4.12
CA ALA A 296 2.17 16.59 -2.67
C ALA A 296 0.82 16.54 -1.95
N ASP A 297 0.78 15.83 -0.82
CA ASP A 297 -0.33 15.85 0.13
C ASP A 297 -0.27 17.13 0.98
N ILE A 298 0.94 17.56 1.36
CA ILE A 298 1.18 18.76 2.18
C ILE A 298 2.38 19.55 1.64
N LEU A 299 2.24 20.88 1.61
CA LEU A 299 3.35 21.79 1.35
C LEU A 299 3.85 22.43 2.65
N ILE A 300 5.16 22.38 2.89
CA ILE A 300 5.80 22.98 4.06
C ILE A 300 6.65 24.15 3.58
N ARG A 301 6.25 25.38 3.90
CA ARG A 301 6.97 26.59 3.51
C ARG A 301 7.85 27.08 4.64
N LEU A 302 9.17 27.05 4.45
CA LEU A 302 10.15 27.57 5.40
C LEU A 302 10.54 29.02 5.10
N THR A 303 10.39 29.88 6.10
CA THR A 303 10.80 31.29 6.08
C THR A 303 11.78 31.56 7.22
N ASP A 304 12.83 32.34 6.94
CA ASP A 304 13.80 32.77 7.94
C ASP A 304 13.35 34.10 8.58
N LEU A 305 12.96 34.09 9.86
CA LEU A 305 12.51 35.30 10.56
C LEU A 305 13.63 36.31 10.86
N SER A 306 14.90 35.92 10.73
CA SER A 306 16.02 36.84 10.91
C SER A 306 16.28 37.74 9.69
N ARG A 307 15.55 37.53 8.59
CA ARG A 307 15.71 38.26 7.33
C ARG A 307 14.43 39.02 6.99
N ASP A 308 14.59 40.20 6.42
CA ASP A 308 13.51 40.99 5.85
C ASP A 308 13.21 40.44 4.44
N THR A 309 12.19 39.59 4.30
CA THR A 309 11.85 38.96 3.02
C THR A 309 11.15 39.98 2.11
N SER A 310 11.67 40.18 0.89
CA SER A 310 11.09 41.12 -0.07
C SER A 310 9.74 40.62 -0.61
N GLU A 311 8.74 41.50 -0.69
CA GLU A 311 7.35 41.19 -1.09
C GLU A 311 7.18 40.55 -2.49
N LYS A 312 8.20 40.62 -3.36
CA LYS A 312 8.10 40.25 -4.79
C LYS A 312 8.22 38.75 -5.09
N GLU A 313 8.89 37.97 -4.26
CA GLU A 313 9.01 36.51 -4.45
C GLU A 313 7.84 35.75 -3.80
N ASP A 314 7.13 36.42 -2.90
CA ASP A 314 5.98 35.88 -2.18
C ASP A 314 4.81 35.58 -3.14
N GLU A 315 4.65 36.37 -4.20
CA GLU A 315 3.54 36.24 -5.15
C GLU A 315 3.66 35.02 -6.08
N ALA A 316 4.87 34.71 -6.57
CA ALA A 316 5.11 33.56 -7.45
C ALA A 316 4.97 32.21 -6.72
N LEU A 317 5.35 32.16 -5.44
CA LEU A 317 5.17 30.99 -4.60
C LEU A 317 3.72 30.84 -4.15
N ARG A 318 3.06 31.92 -3.70
CA ARG A 318 1.64 31.92 -3.28
C ARG A 318 0.72 31.26 -4.31
N ALA A 319 0.96 31.45 -5.61
CA ALA A 319 0.17 30.82 -6.67
C ALA A 319 0.13 29.28 -6.58
N PHE A 320 1.19 28.63 -6.08
CA PHE A 320 1.27 27.17 -5.92
C PHE A 320 0.60 26.65 -4.64
N PHE A 321 0.37 27.52 -3.65
CA PHE A 321 -0.24 27.17 -2.36
C PHE A 321 -1.77 27.36 -2.36
N ILE A 322 -2.32 28.03 -3.38
CA ILE A 322 -3.76 28.19 -3.56
C ILE A 322 -4.38 26.80 -3.76
N ASN A 323 -5.26 26.39 -2.83
CA ASN A 323 -6.01 25.12 -2.81
C ASN A 323 -5.24 23.86 -2.38
N LYS A 324 -4.06 23.98 -1.76
CA LYS A 324 -3.39 22.84 -1.12
C LYS A 324 -3.21 23.03 0.39
N PRO A 325 -3.33 21.96 1.19
CA PRO A 325 -2.93 21.99 2.60
C PRO A 325 -1.47 22.44 2.70
N HIS A 326 -1.23 23.52 3.45
CA HIS A 326 0.12 24.02 3.64
C HIS A 326 0.37 24.52 5.05
N ILE A 327 1.63 24.36 5.48
CA ILE A 327 2.11 24.78 6.79
C ILE A 327 3.22 25.81 6.55
N ASN A 328 3.04 27.03 7.05
CA ASN A 328 4.08 28.05 7.08
C ASN A 328 4.94 27.86 8.32
N VAL A 329 6.23 27.66 8.12
CA VAL A 329 7.22 27.44 9.15
C VAL A 329 8.13 28.66 9.22
N PHE A 330 8.04 29.37 10.32
CA PHE A 330 8.87 30.50 10.67
C PHE A 330 10.06 30.01 11.49
N ASN A 331 11.21 29.89 10.84
CA ASN A 331 12.43 29.34 11.41
C ASN A 331 13.32 30.42 12.03
N LYS A 332 14.28 29.98 12.85
CA LYS A 332 15.31 30.79 13.54
C LYS A 332 14.77 31.71 14.64
N ILE A 333 13.74 31.27 15.34
CA ILE A 333 13.22 31.99 16.53
C ILE A 333 14.30 32.20 17.61
N ASP A 334 15.36 31.38 17.61
CA ASP A 334 16.52 31.51 18.51
C ASP A 334 17.34 32.80 18.28
N LEU A 335 17.17 33.47 17.14
CA LEU A 335 17.86 34.73 16.83
C LEU A 335 17.07 35.98 17.23
N ILE A 336 15.79 35.83 17.55
CA ILE A 336 14.85 36.93 17.82
C ILE A 336 14.14 36.75 19.17
N ASP A 337 14.64 35.85 20.03
CA ASP A 337 14.11 35.52 21.35
C ASP A 337 12.59 35.23 21.36
N GLN A 338 12.09 34.58 20.31
CA GLN A 338 10.70 34.19 20.20
C GLN A 338 10.47 32.76 20.71
N VAL A 339 9.39 32.55 21.46
CA VAL A 339 9.00 31.23 21.99
C VAL A 339 8.35 30.38 20.89
N PRO A 340 8.60 29.06 20.83
CA PRO A 340 7.89 28.18 19.90
C PRO A 340 6.38 28.24 20.08
N LYS A 341 5.64 28.34 18.98
CA LYS A 341 4.18 28.34 18.99
C LYS A 341 3.63 27.88 17.65
N ALA A 342 2.39 27.39 17.67
CA ALA A 342 1.59 27.13 16.48
C ALA A 342 0.34 28.02 16.52
N GLU A 343 -0.03 28.59 15.39
CA GLU A 343 -1.22 29.42 15.22
C GLU A 343 -1.96 28.99 13.96
N THR A 344 -3.27 28.81 14.08
CA THR A 344 -4.14 28.51 12.95
C THR A 344 -5.06 29.71 12.73
N HIS A 345 -4.93 30.38 11.58
CA HIS A 345 -5.79 31.50 11.20
C HIS A 345 -6.51 31.13 9.90
N GLU A 346 -7.84 31.04 9.95
CA GLU A 346 -8.68 30.56 8.85
C GLU A 346 -8.21 29.19 8.32
N ASN A 347 -7.62 29.16 7.11
CA ASN A 347 -7.06 27.98 6.45
C ASN A 347 -5.53 27.96 6.42
N THR A 348 -4.86 28.86 7.15
CA THR A 348 -3.40 28.94 7.22
C THR A 348 -2.90 28.44 8.56
N VAL A 349 -1.98 27.47 8.51
CA VAL A 349 -1.32 26.91 9.69
C VAL A 349 0.09 27.48 9.74
N ASN A 350 0.40 28.20 10.82
CA ASN A 350 1.69 28.84 11.05
C ASN A 350 2.37 28.17 12.26
N VAL A 351 3.65 27.82 12.12
CA VAL A 351 4.46 27.29 13.22
C VAL A 351 5.78 28.03 13.31
N TYR A 352 6.16 28.39 14.54
CA TYR A 352 7.37 29.12 14.86
C TYR A 352 8.32 28.15 15.56
N LEU A 353 9.50 27.92 14.97
CA LEU A 353 10.45 26.92 15.46
C LEU A 353 11.91 27.34 15.25
N SER A 354 12.83 26.63 15.88
CA SER A 354 14.26 26.72 15.64
C SER A 354 14.78 25.34 15.20
N ALA A 355 15.04 25.20 13.90
CA ALA A 355 15.63 23.99 13.33
C ALA A 355 17.06 23.73 13.81
N LYS A 356 17.71 24.71 14.45
CA LYS A 356 19.06 24.57 15.02
C LYS A 356 19.03 23.95 16.41
N THR A 357 18.02 24.30 17.22
CA THR A 357 17.92 23.87 18.62
C THR A 357 16.90 22.75 18.83
N GLY A 358 16.03 22.51 17.85
CA GLY A 358 14.91 21.57 17.94
C GLY A 358 13.64 22.15 18.58
N ALA A 359 13.70 23.37 19.13
CA ALA A 359 12.55 23.99 19.77
C ALA A 359 11.40 24.20 18.77
N GLY A 360 10.22 23.65 19.08
CA GLY A 360 9.02 23.75 18.23
C GLY A 360 8.92 22.73 17.10
N VAL A 361 9.89 21.83 16.93
CA VAL A 361 9.83 20.81 15.87
C VAL A 361 8.74 19.78 16.13
N GLU A 362 8.46 19.44 17.40
CA GLU A 362 7.35 18.54 17.74
C GLU A 362 5.98 19.09 17.29
N LEU A 363 5.76 20.40 17.46
CA LEU A 363 4.54 21.07 16.97
C LEU A 363 4.39 20.89 15.45
N LEU A 364 5.49 20.98 14.70
CA LEU A 364 5.46 20.73 13.26
C LEU A 364 5.12 19.25 12.95
N ARG A 365 5.63 18.27 13.72
CA ARG A 365 5.29 16.85 13.53
C ARG A 365 3.78 16.62 13.68
N GLU A 366 3.18 17.14 14.75
CA GLU A 366 1.74 17.03 15.01
C GLU A 366 0.92 17.69 13.90
N LEU A 367 1.33 18.87 13.44
CA LEU A 367 0.64 19.59 12.37
C LEU A 367 0.72 18.86 11.02
N ILE A 368 1.85 18.23 10.68
CA ILE A 368 1.99 17.42 9.46
C ILE A 368 1.01 16.25 9.51
N LEU A 369 0.96 15.52 10.64
CA LEU A 369 0.04 14.39 10.82
C LEU A 369 -1.43 14.84 10.72
N HIS A 370 -1.80 15.90 11.44
CA HIS A 370 -3.15 16.43 11.43
C HIS A 370 -3.58 16.93 10.05
N ALA A 371 -2.71 17.64 9.32
CA ALA A 371 -3.00 18.13 7.98
C ALA A 371 -3.17 16.99 6.95
N ALA A 372 -2.54 15.83 7.17
CA ALA A 372 -2.74 14.63 6.35
C ALA A 372 -4.01 13.86 6.74
N GLY A 373 -4.75 14.29 7.78
CA GLY A 373 -5.91 13.58 8.29
C GLY A 373 -5.56 12.35 9.14
N TRP A 374 -4.32 12.25 9.64
CA TRP A 374 -3.93 11.20 10.59
C TRP A 374 -4.60 11.43 11.94
N GLN A 375 -5.21 10.40 12.49
CA GLN A 375 -5.90 10.44 13.78
C GLN A 375 -5.29 9.44 14.75
N THR A 376 -4.46 9.94 15.66
CA THR A 376 -3.73 9.11 16.65
C THR A 376 -4.65 8.25 17.52
N GLU A 377 -5.87 8.73 17.83
CA GLU A 377 -6.87 7.98 18.62
C GLU A 377 -7.46 6.77 17.89
N GLN A 378 -7.47 6.78 16.55
CA GLN A 378 -7.98 5.69 15.72
C GLN A 378 -6.90 4.64 15.37
N ALA A 379 -5.66 4.85 15.83
CA ALA A 379 -4.50 4.01 15.53
C ALA A 379 -4.48 2.62 16.22
N GLY A 380 -5.66 2.07 16.56
CA GLY A 380 -5.86 0.86 17.36
C GLY A 380 -6.13 -0.45 16.61
N GLU A 381 -6.72 -1.44 17.32
CA GLU A 381 -6.90 -2.85 16.91
C GLU A 381 -7.74 -3.08 15.62
N GLY A 382 -8.40 -2.04 15.10
CA GLY A 382 -9.24 -2.08 13.91
C GLY A 382 -8.57 -1.67 12.59
N LEU A 383 -7.33 -1.17 12.62
CA LEU A 383 -6.61 -0.78 11.40
C LEU A 383 -6.28 -1.98 10.50
N PHE A 384 -6.45 -1.76 9.20
CA PHE A 384 -6.05 -2.66 8.11
C PHE A 384 -5.36 -1.86 7.02
N MET A 385 -4.44 -2.49 6.28
CA MET A 385 -3.83 -1.86 5.10
C MET A 385 -4.85 -1.67 4.00
N ALA A 386 -4.77 -0.52 3.31
CA ALA A 386 -5.65 -0.18 2.22
C ALA A 386 -4.88 0.56 1.12
N ARG A 387 -5.29 0.33 -0.13
CA ARG A 387 -4.73 0.97 -1.32
C ARG A 387 -5.70 2.00 -1.89
N GLN A 388 -5.20 2.84 -2.78
CA GLN A 388 -6.02 3.82 -3.50
C GLN A 388 -7.29 3.21 -4.12
N ARG A 389 -7.19 2.05 -4.77
CA ARG A 389 -8.36 1.37 -5.36
C ARG A 389 -9.41 0.97 -4.32
N HIS A 390 -9.01 0.66 -3.09
CA HIS A 390 -9.95 0.31 -2.02
C HIS A 390 -10.70 1.56 -1.56
N LEU A 391 -9.99 2.69 -1.41
CA LEU A 391 -10.60 3.97 -1.09
C LEU A 391 -11.61 4.39 -2.16
N GLU A 392 -11.22 4.33 -3.43
CA GLU A 392 -12.09 4.65 -4.57
C GLU A 392 -13.35 3.78 -4.59
N ALA A 393 -13.22 2.47 -4.37
CA ALA A 393 -14.35 1.56 -4.28
C ALA A 393 -15.28 1.91 -3.11
N LEU A 394 -14.73 2.18 -1.92
CA LEU A 394 -15.51 2.57 -0.74
C LEU A 394 -16.22 3.92 -0.94
N GLU A 395 -15.56 4.91 -1.55
CA GLU A 395 -16.13 6.21 -1.89
C GLU A 395 -17.23 6.09 -2.94
N HIS A 396 -17.05 5.24 -3.96
CA HIS A 396 -18.09 4.93 -4.94
C HIS A 396 -19.30 4.28 -4.27
N THR A 397 -19.10 3.29 -3.40
CA THR A 397 -20.17 2.72 -2.59
C THR A 397 -20.88 3.80 -1.76
N GLN A 398 -20.13 4.72 -1.13
CA GLN A 398 -20.72 5.80 -0.33
C GLN A 398 -21.57 6.75 -1.18
N LYS A 399 -21.11 7.10 -2.39
CA LYS A 399 -21.88 7.92 -3.34
C LYS A 399 -23.20 7.26 -3.72
N HIS A 400 -23.18 5.96 -4.05
CA HIS A 400 -24.38 5.20 -4.38
C HIS A 400 -25.33 5.07 -3.19
N LEU A 401 -24.81 4.81 -1.98
CA LEU A 401 -25.64 4.78 -0.76
C LEU A 401 -26.28 6.12 -0.45
N ASN A 402 -25.58 7.24 -0.69
CA ASN A 402 -26.17 8.56 -0.51
C ASN A 402 -27.33 8.83 -1.48
N ARG A 403 -27.23 8.35 -2.74
CA ARG A 403 -28.33 8.44 -3.71
C ARG A 403 -29.48 7.50 -3.35
N ALA A 404 -29.17 6.28 -2.91
CA ALA A 404 -30.15 5.35 -2.37
C ALA A 404 -30.97 5.97 -1.23
N CYS A 405 -30.34 6.73 -0.32
CA CYS A 405 -31.05 7.44 0.75
C CYS A 405 -32.04 8.49 0.23
N VAL A 406 -31.74 9.15 -0.90
CA VAL A 406 -32.66 10.12 -1.50
C VAL A 406 -33.84 9.39 -2.13
N HIS A 407 -33.58 8.31 -2.88
CA HIS A 407 -34.64 7.53 -3.54
C HIS A 407 -35.51 6.74 -2.55
N SER A 408 -35.02 6.41 -1.35
CA SER A 408 -35.80 5.71 -0.33
C SER A 408 -36.88 6.59 0.33
N GLU A 409 -36.83 7.92 0.13
CA GLU A 409 -37.87 8.85 0.62
C GLU A 409 -39.15 8.80 -0.22
N ASN A 410 -39.07 8.29 -1.46
CA ASN A 410 -40.18 8.26 -2.41
C ASN A 410 -40.36 6.86 -2.99
N GLU A 411 -41.46 6.18 -2.65
CA GLU A 411 -41.78 4.83 -3.14
C GLU A 411 -41.79 4.71 -4.68
N ALA A 412 -42.18 5.78 -5.39
CA ALA A 412 -42.16 5.79 -6.85
C ALA A 412 -40.74 5.65 -7.45
N GLU A 413 -39.70 5.89 -6.65
CA GLU A 413 -38.29 5.83 -7.04
C GLU A 413 -37.60 4.54 -6.57
N TRP A 414 -38.34 3.57 -6.03
CA TRP A 414 -37.73 2.35 -5.48
C TRP A 414 -37.01 1.47 -6.52
N VAL A 415 -37.37 1.60 -7.80
CA VAL A 415 -36.61 1.00 -8.89
C VAL A 415 -35.20 1.62 -8.99
N LEU A 416 -35.07 2.94 -8.75
CA LEU A 416 -33.78 3.63 -8.70
C LEU A 416 -33.02 3.27 -7.42
N LEU A 417 -33.71 3.13 -6.29
CA LEU A 417 -33.13 2.62 -5.04
C LEU A 417 -32.49 1.24 -5.27
N ALA A 418 -33.22 0.30 -5.88
CA ALA A 418 -32.71 -1.04 -6.16
C ALA A 418 -31.45 -1.02 -7.04
N GLU A 419 -31.43 -0.15 -8.07
CA GLU A 419 -30.28 0.01 -8.95
C GLU A 419 -29.08 0.64 -8.22
N GLU A 420 -29.27 1.68 -7.42
CA GLU A 420 -28.20 2.30 -6.63
C GLU A 420 -27.62 1.29 -5.61
N LEU A 421 -28.44 0.43 -5.00
CA LEU A 421 -27.96 -0.65 -4.13
C LEU A 421 -27.16 -1.72 -4.89
N ARG A 422 -27.54 -2.05 -6.12
CA ARG A 422 -26.79 -2.97 -7.00
C ARG A 422 -25.40 -2.39 -7.32
N LEU A 423 -25.34 -1.13 -7.74
CA LEU A 423 -24.09 -0.43 -8.04
C LEU A 423 -23.19 -0.31 -6.80
N ALA A 424 -23.76 -0.02 -5.63
CA ALA A 424 -23.04 0.00 -4.37
C ALA A 424 -22.40 -1.36 -4.04
N GLN A 425 -23.14 -2.47 -4.25
CA GLN A 425 -22.66 -3.82 -4.05
C GLN A 425 -21.54 -4.19 -5.03
N ASP A 426 -21.68 -3.85 -6.31
CA ASP A 426 -20.69 -4.14 -7.35
C ASP A 426 -19.36 -3.43 -7.04
N ALA A 427 -19.44 -2.13 -6.71
CA ALA A 427 -18.28 -1.34 -6.28
C ALA A 427 -17.59 -1.98 -5.06
N LEU A 428 -18.35 -2.37 -4.04
CA LEU A 428 -17.79 -2.97 -2.82
C LEU A 428 -17.18 -4.36 -3.06
N SER A 429 -17.82 -5.17 -3.91
CA SER A 429 -17.38 -6.53 -4.24
C SER A 429 -16.08 -6.54 -5.04
N SER A 430 -15.81 -5.48 -5.81
CA SER A 430 -14.57 -5.31 -6.57
C SER A 430 -13.31 -5.32 -5.68
N ILE A 431 -13.43 -4.94 -4.40
CA ILE A 431 -12.31 -4.90 -3.45
C ILE A 431 -11.71 -6.30 -3.26
N THR A 432 -12.58 -7.31 -3.04
CA THR A 432 -12.18 -8.70 -2.78
C THR A 432 -11.87 -9.51 -4.03
N GLY A 433 -12.15 -8.96 -5.23
CA GLY A 433 -11.86 -9.61 -6.51
C GLY A 433 -12.90 -10.64 -6.95
N ARG A 434 -14.14 -10.62 -6.41
CA ARG A 434 -15.21 -11.54 -6.84
C ARG A 434 -15.77 -11.26 -8.26
N PHE A 435 -15.35 -10.17 -8.90
CA PHE A 435 -15.67 -9.82 -10.29
C PHE A 435 -14.39 -9.31 -10.96
N THR A 436 -13.69 -10.15 -11.72
CA THR A 436 -12.41 -9.78 -12.32
C THR A 436 -12.59 -9.15 -13.71
N ALA A 437 -11.98 -7.99 -13.91
CA ALA A 437 -11.42 -7.59 -15.20
C ALA A 437 -9.96 -8.07 -15.22
N ASP A 438 -9.60 -8.89 -16.21
CA ASP A 438 -8.27 -9.51 -16.34
C ASP A 438 -7.13 -8.48 -16.35
N ASP A 439 -7.41 -7.26 -16.81
CA ASP A 439 -6.42 -6.16 -16.90
C ASP A 439 -5.92 -5.69 -15.52
N LEU A 440 -6.76 -5.73 -14.47
CA LEU A 440 -6.39 -5.28 -13.12
C LEU A 440 -5.37 -6.21 -12.46
N LEU A 441 -5.47 -7.52 -12.75
CA LEU A 441 -4.57 -8.53 -12.18
C LEU A 441 -3.15 -8.33 -12.68
N GLY A 442 -2.98 -8.05 -13.98
CA GLY A 442 -1.67 -7.80 -14.58
C GLY A 442 -0.94 -6.63 -13.91
N GLU A 443 -1.64 -5.52 -13.66
CA GLU A 443 -1.04 -4.35 -13.03
C GLU A 443 -0.65 -4.61 -11.56
N ILE A 444 -1.52 -5.26 -10.78
CA ILE A 444 -1.27 -5.53 -9.35
C ILE A 444 -0.04 -6.43 -9.18
N PHE A 445 0.00 -7.58 -9.85
CA PHE A 445 1.06 -8.57 -9.66
C PHE A 445 2.39 -8.16 -10.32
N SER A 446 2.38 -7.28 -11.32
CA SER A 446 3.61 -6.75 -11.92
C SER A 446 4.49 -5.95 -10.95
N ARG A 447 3.91 -5.41 -9.88
CA ARG A 447 4.62 -4.62 -8.85
C ARG A 447 5.29 -5.49 -7.78
N PHE A 448 5.04 -6.80 -7.77
CA PHE A 448 5.61 -7.72 -6.78
C PHE A 448 7.04 -8.14 -7.16
N CYS A 449 7.83 -8.61 -6.18
CA CYS A 449 9.13 -9.21 -6.48
C CYS A 449 8.99 -10.54 -7.25
N ILE A 450 10.02 -10.89 -8.04
CA ILE A 450 10.17 -12.22 -8.63
C ILE A 450 10.47 -13.23 -7.51
N GLY A 451 9.81 -14.40 -7.53
CA GLY A 451 9.95 -15.44 -6.50
C GLY A 451 8.86 -15.45 -5.43
N LYS A 452 7.87 -14.57 -5.56
CA LYS A 452 6.71 -14.47 -4.69
C LYS A 452 5.42 -14.51 -5.46
#